data_AF-A0A1B8CH67-F1
#
_entry.id   AF-A0A1B8CH67-F1
#
_cell.length_a   1.000
_cell.length_b   1.000
_cell.length_c   1.000
_cell.angle_alpha   90.00
_cell.angle_beta   90.00
_cell.angle_gamma   90.00
#
_symmetry.space_group_name_H-M   'P 1'
#
loop_
_entity.id
_entity.type
_entity.pdbx_description
1 polymer ?
#
loop_
_entity_poly.entity_id
_entity_poly.type
_entity_poly.pdbx_seq_one_letter_code
_entity_poly.pdbx_strand_id
1 'polypeptide(L)'
;MASKTAKRMEDIFQTTIKDILQRYNIMPSSIQVLKMWRRGMESTSKDTMVVSTDDTDTTMWPLAADDIYNAILPWAAEASLQFRVEIRNHNLMYTDILTAPLYDKDVEEVMSRIEPLILAKVKSLIPEAWRSVTAHGRQPLNAPRGDKGSNIPTVIVLVHMGAKSVWGLVEDQLRRVVEDVTLSNMNISLEIPPGNFVG
;
A
#
# COMPACT_ATOMS: atom_id res chain seq x y z
N MET A 1 -7.79 9.01 15.15
CA MET A 1 -7.68 8.48 16.54
C MET A 1 -8.77 7.44 16.77
N ALA A 2 -8.44 6.32 17.41
CA ALA A 2 -9.41 5.29 17.84
C ALA A 2 -10.48 5.87 18.78
N SER A 3 -11.64 5.22 18.84
CA SER A 3 -12.69 5.60 19.79
C SER A 3 -12.21 5.48 21.25
N LYS A 4 -12.77 6.30 22.15
CA LYS A 4 -12.42 6.24 23.59
C LYS A 4 -12.73 4.88 24.19
N THR A 5 -13.80 4.24 23.74
CA THR A 5 -14.20 2.90 24.15
C THR A 5 -13.16 1.88 23.71
N ALA A 6 -12.75 1.90 22.43
CA ALA A 6 -11.75 0.96 21.94
C ALA A 6 -10.38 1.11 22.62
N LYS A 7 -9.95 2.34 22.93
CA LYS A 7 -8.72 2.59 23.71
C LYS A 7 -8.77 2.02 25.13
N ARG A 8 -9.92 2.07 25.81
CA ARG A 8 -10.07 1.46 27.14
C ARG A 8 -10.00 -0.06 27.09
N MET A 9 -10.42 -0.63 25.96
CA MET A 9 -10.38 -2.07 25.74
C MET A 9 -9.01 -2.57 25.29
N GLU A 10 -8.16 -1.69 24.77
CA GLU A 10 -6.77 -2.00 24.40
C GLU A 10 -6.01 -2.65 25.56
N ASP A 11 -6.06 -2.05 26.75
CA ASP A 11 -5.40 -2.59 27.95
C ASP A 11 -5.94 -3.97 28.34
N ILE A 12 -7.25 -4.19 28.15
CA ILE A 12 -7.92 -5.48 28.42
C ILE A 12 -7.45 -6.54 27.43
N PHE A 13 -7.27 -6.16 26.16
CA PHE A 13 -6.96 -7.08 25.08
C PHE A 13 -5.49 -7.48 25.01
N GLN A 14 -4.57 -6.66 25.53
CA GLN A 14 -3.13 -6.88 25.36
C GLN A 14 -2.68 -8.27 25.84
N THR A 15 -3.12 -8.72 27.01
CA THR A 15 -2.71 -10.03 27.55
C THR A 15 -3.22 -11.17 26.67
N THR A 16 -4.52 -11.18 26.38
CA THR A 16 -5.14 -12.19 25.52
C THR A 16 -4.48 -12.27 24.14
N ILE A 17 -4.16 -11.11 23.54
CA ILE A 17 -3.52 -11.05 22.23
C ILE A 17 -2.10 -11.63 22.30
N LYS A 18 -1.32 -11.27 23.31
CA LYS A 18 0.05 -11.80 23.48
C LYS A 18 0.05 -13.32 23.63
N ASP A 19 -0.87 -13.86 24.43
CA ASP A 19 -1.00 -15.30 24.61
C ASP A 19 -1.35 -16.01 23.29
N ILE A 20 -2.28 -15.44 22.51
CA ILE A 20 -2.63 -15.98 21.19
C ILE A 20 -1.42 -15.95 20.25
N LEU A 21 -0.76 -14.80 20.11
CA LEU A 21 0.39 -14.63 19.23
C LEU A 21 1.54 -15.59 19.58
N GLN A 22 1.78 -15.83 20.88
CA GLN A 22 2.79 -16.77 21.34
C GLN A 22 2.53 -18.21 20.87
N ARG A 23 1.26 -18.66 20.82
CA ARG A 23 0.89 -20.00 20.29
C ARG A 23 1.21 -20.14 18.81
N TYR A 24 1.20 -19.03 18.07
CA TYR A 24 1.55 -18.97 16.66
C TYR A 24 3.02 -18.62 16.42
N ASN A 25 3.83 -18.52 17.49
CA ASN A 25 5.22 -18.09 17.44
C ASN A 25 5.41 -16.73 16.74
N ILE A 26 4.45 -15.82 16.92
CA ILE A 26 4.51 -14.44 16.41
C ILE A 26 4.94 -13.53 17.56
N MET A 27 6.04 -12.79 17.38
CA MET A 27 6.53 -11.87 18.41
C MET A 27 6.09 -10.44 18.06
N PRO A 28 5.17 -9.82 18.83
CA PRO A 28 4.72 -8.47 18.54
C PRO A 28 5.78 -7.43 18.98
N SER A 29 6.10 -6.49 18.09
CA SER A 29 6.85 -5.27 18.42
C SER A 29 5.96 -4.17 18.98
N SER A 30 4.68 -4.15 18.58
CA SER A 30 3.65 -3.30 19.20
C SER A 30 2.25 -3.86 18.99
N ILE A 31 1.34 -3.53 19.90
CA ILE A 31 -0.09 -3.83 19.81
C ILE A 31 -0.81 -2.53 20.12
N GLN A 32 -1.65 -2.04 19.20
CA GLN A 32 -2.35 -0.77 19.38
C GLN A 32 -3.70 -0.74 18.65
N VAL A 33 -4.63 0.07 19.14
CA VAL A 33 -5.90 0.30 18.43
C VAL A 33 -5.87 1.59 17.63
N LEU A 34 -6.14 1.49 16.33
CA LEU A 34 -6.19 2.61 15.39
C LEU A 34 -7.58 2.73 14.75
N LYS A 35 -8.02 3.96 14.46
CA LYS A 35 -9.17 4.19 13.58
C LYS A 35 -8.66 4.21 12.14
N MET A 36 -9.11 3.27 11.32
CA MET A 36 -8.66 3.07 9.94
C MET A 36 -9.85 3.06 8.97
N TRP A 37 -9.64 3.51 7.74
CA TRP A 37 -10.65 3.53 6.67
C TRP A 37 -9.99 3.28 5.32
N ARG A 38 -10.78 2.84 4.34
CA ARG A 38 -10.30 2.72 2.95
C ARG A 38 -9.90 4.09 2.44
N ARG A 39 -8.76 4.17 1.73
CA ARG A 39 -8.23 5.42 1.18
C ARG A 39 -9.32 6.19 0.42
N GLY A 40 -9.54 7.45 0.80
CA GLY A 40 -10.56 8.32 0.20
C GLY A 40 -12.01 8.07 0.61
N MET A 41 -12.28 7.13 1.54
CA MET A 41 -13.64 6.80 1.98
C MET A 41 -13.75 6.77 3.52
N GLU A 42 -13.82 7.94 4.16
CA GLU A 42 -13.94 8.04 5.62
C GLU A 42 -15.21 7.36 6.18
N SER A 43 -16.27 7.26 5.38
CA SER A 43 -17.49 6.50 5.72
C SER A 43 -17.25 5.03 6.03
N THR A 44 -16.09 4.48 5.64
CA THR A 44 -15.68 3.11 5.95
C THR A 44 -14.87 2.97 7.25
N SER A 45 -14.83 4.02 8.08
CA SER A 45 -14.01 4.02 9.29
C SER A 45 -14.41 2.94 10.29
N LYS A 46 -13.42 2.21 10.79
CA LYS A 46 -13.55 1.18 11.81
C LYS A 46 -12.40 1.27 12.81
N ASP A 47 -12.67 0.92 14.07
CA ASP A 47 -11.59 0.67 15.01
C ASP A 47 -10.91 -0.65 14.62
N THR A 48 -9.58 -0.67 14.60
CA THR A 48 -8.75 -1.78 14.13
C THR A 48 -7.64 -2.01 15.14
N MET A 49 -7.56 -3.23 15.68
CA MET A 49 -6.38 -3.68 16.41
C MET A 49 -5.27 -4.00 15.43
N VAL A 50 -4.16 -3.33 15.62
CA VAL A 50 -2.98 -3.45 14.80
C VAL A 50 -1.88 -4.08 15.63
N VAL A 51 -1.49 -5.28 15.24
CA VAL A 51 -0.31 -5.97 15.75
C VAL A 51 0.82 -5.71 14.76
N SER A 52 1.86 -5.02 15.22
CA SER A 52 3.10 -4.89 14.45
C SER A 52 4.08 -5.96 14.90
N THR A 53 4.80 -6.57 13.97
CA THR A 53 5.84 -7.57 14.23
C THR A 53 7.01 -7.36 13.26
N ASP A 54 8.19 -7.84 13.62
CA ASP A 54 9.35 -7.91 12.71
C ASP A 54 9.43 -9.27 11.99
N ASP A 55 8.50 -10.18 12.27
CA ASP A 55 8.43 -11.51 11.65
C ASP A 55 8.19 -11.38 10.14
N THR A 56 8.83 -12.26 9.38
CA THR A 56 8.76 -12.28 7.91
C THR A 56 7.96 -13.47 7.37
N ASP A 57 7.82 -14.55 8.16
CA ASP A 57 6.95 -15.67 7.84
C ASP A 57 5.50 -15.32 8.18
N THR A 58 4.67 -15.18 7.15
CA THR A 58 3.26 -14.80 7.27
C THR A 58 2.31 -15.99 7.28
N THR A 59 2.82 -17.23 7.22
CA THR A 59 2.02 -18.45 7.04
C THR A 59 0.92 -18.60 8.10
N MET A 60 1.24 -18.29 9.36
CA MET A 60 0.31 -18.42 10.49
C MET A 60 -0.49 -17.16 10.78
N TRP A 61 -0.22 -16.03 10.10
CA TRP A 61 -0.84 -14.76 10.42
C TRP A 61 -2.36 -14.74 10.21
N PRO A 62 -2.94 -15.34 9.15
CA PRO A 62 -4.40 -15.36 8.99
C PRO A 62 -5.09 -16.08 10.16
N LEU A 63 -4.56 -17.23 10.58
CA LEU A 63 -5.09 -18.01 11.70
C LEU A 63 -4.97 -17.25 13.02
N ALA A 64 -3.81 -16.62 13.28
CA ALA A 64 -3.61 -15.79 14.45
C ALA A 64 -4.57 -14.59 14.48
N ALA A 65 -4.79 -13.93 13.35
CA ALA A 65 -5.70 -12.80 13.24
C ALA A 65 -7.16 -13.21 13.50
N ASP A 66 -7.58 -14.36 12.97
CA ASP A 66 -8.92 -14.92 13.22
C ASP A 66 -9.11 -15.29 14.69
N ASP A 67 -8.12 -15.93 15.32
CA ASP A 67 -8.17 -16.27 16.75
C ASP A 67 -8.26 -15.02 17.63
N ILE A 68 -7.46 -13.99 17.31
CA ILE A 68 -7.54 -12.70 18.01
C ILE A 68 -8.94 -12.10 17.83
N TYR A 69 -9.45 -12.07 16.60
CA TYR A 69 -10.77 -11.52 16.31
C TYR A 69 -11.87 -12.24 17.10
N ASN A 70 -11.86 -13.57 17.11
CA ASN A 70 -12.82 -14.39 17.83
C ASN A 70 -12.71 -14.20 19.35
N ALA A 71 -11.49 -14.06 19.86
CA ALA A 71 -11.26 -13.83 21.29
C ALA A 71 -11.80 -12.46 21.73
N ILE A 72 -11.62 -11.40 20.93
CA ILE A 72 -12.05 -10.05 21.30
C ILE A 72 -13.52 -9.75 20.98
N LEU A 73 -14.14 -10.54 20.10
CA LEU A 73 -15.51 -10.33 19.61
C LEU A 73 -16.56 -10.17 20.72
N PRO A 74 -16.56 -10.96 21.82
CA PRO A 74 -17.56 -10.80 22.88
C PRO A 74 -17.55 -9.40 23.50
N TRP A 75 -16.37 -8.89 23.84
CA TRP A 75 -16.22 -7.54 24.39
C TRP A 75 -16.55 -6.46 23.35
N ALA A 76 -16.11 -6.64 22.10
CA ALA A 76 -16.41 -5.69 21.03
C ALA A 76 -17.93 -5.59 20.77
N ALA A 77 -18.64 -6.72 20.80
CA ALA A 77 -20.08 -6.78 20.65
C ALA A 77 -20.82 -6.10 21.81
N GLU A 78 -20.40 -6.35 23.06
CA GLU A 78 -20.94 -5.68 24.25
C GLU A 78 -20.80 -4.15 24.16
N ALA A 79 -19.66 -3.69 23.64
CA ALA A 79 -19.37 -2.28 23.43
C ALA A 79 -19.99 -1.70 22.14
N SER A 80 -20.73 -2.49 21.35
CA SER A 80 -21.27 -2.11 20.03
C SER A 80 -20.20 -1.56 19.08
N LEU A 81 -18.97 -2.08 19.16
CA LEU A 81 -17.84 -1.68 18.32
C LEU A 81 -17.71 -2.61 17.11
N GLN A 82 -17.68 -2.00 15.92
CA GLN A 82 -17.21 -2.71 14.73
C GLN A 82 -15.69 -2.72 14.73
N PHE A 83 -15.12 -3.91 14.81
CA PHE A 83 -13.70 -4.09 15.04
C PHE A 83 -13.05 -4.91 13.92
N ARG A 84 -11.75 -4.67 13.68
CA ARG A 84 -10.90 -5.43 12.75
C ARG A 84 -9.60 -5.79 13.43
N VAL A 85 -8.95 -6.87 13.00
CA VAL A 85 -7.59 -7.23 13.38
C VAL A 85 -6.71 -7.18 12.15
N GLU A 86 -5.54 -6.55 12.25
CA GLU A 86 -4.50 -6.55 11.23
C GLU A 86 -3.16 -6.90 11.88
N ILE A 87 -2.52 -7.97 11.42
CA ILE A 87 -1.12 -8.29 11.74
C ILE A 87 -0.27 -7.79 10.57
N ARG A 88 0.76 -7.00 10.86
CA ARG A 88 1.60 -6.39 9.83
C ARG A 88 3.05 -6.32 10.26
N ASN A 89 3.96 -6.41 9.28
CA ASN A 89 5.35 -6.05 9.48
C ASN A 89 5.59 -4.68 8.86
N HIS A 90 5.78 -3.65 9.70
CA HIS A 90 5.90 -2.28 9.23
C HIS A 90 7.10 -2.06 8.30
N ASN A 91 8.17 -2.84 8.48
CA ASN A 91 9.38 -2.75 7.67
C ASN A 91 9.19 -3.37 6.28
N LEU A 92 8.26 -4.31 6.14
CA LEU A 92 7.89 -4.95 4.87
C LEU A 92 6.58 -4.44 4.28
N MET A 93 5.87 -3.57 5.00
CA MET A 93 4.76 -2.83 4.41
C MET A 93 5.27 -1.91 3.32
N TYR A 94 4.40 -1.61 2.35
CA TYR A 94 4.67 -0.66 1.28
C TYR A 94 4.96 0.74 1.86
N THR A 95 6.24 1.02 2.12
CA THR A 95 6.77 2.28 2.69
C THR A 95 7.58 3.07 1.67
N ASP A 96 7.50 2.68 0.39
CA ASP A 96 8.24 3.31 -0.68
C ASP A 96 8.04 4.83 -0.68
N ILE A 97 9.16 5.54 -0.75
CA ILE A 97 9.19 6.98 -0.92
C ILE A 97 9.34 7.32 -2.40
N LEU A 98 8.82 8.49 -2.77
CA LEU A 98 9.05 9.07 -4.08
C LEU A 98 10.38 9.83 -4.05
N THR A 99 11.21 9.57 -5.04
CA THR A 99 12.50 10.22 -5.24
C THR A 99 12.63 10.68 -6.69
N ALA A 100 13.62 11.52 -6.96
CA ALA A 100 14.01 11.76 -8.35
C ALA A 100 14.44 10.43 -9.00
N PRO A 101 14.04 10.15 -10.24
CA PRO A 101 14.55 8.98 -10.95
C PRO A 101 16.07 9.03 -11.03
N LEU A 102 16.74 7.95 -10.64
CA LEU A 102 18.19 7.82 -10.75
C LEU A 102 18.53 7.07 -12.04
N TYR A 103 18.41 7.78 -13.16
CA TYR A 103 18.69 7.19 -14.47
C TYR A 103 20.18 6.84 -14.64
N ASP A 104 20.43 5.64 -15.15
CA ASP A 104 21.59 5.40 -16.00
C ASP A 104 21.21 5.62 -17.46
N LYS A 105 22.20 5.52 -18.37
CA LYS A 105 21.98 5.79 -19.78
C LYS A 105 20.93 4.87 -20.40
N ASP A 106 20.89 3.62 -19.98
CA ASP A 106 20.01 2.62 -20.56
C ASP A 106 18.56 2.88 -20.10
N VAL A 107 18.36 3.23 -18.82
CA VAL A 107 17.04 3.62 -18.30
C VAL A 107 16.54 4.92 -18.94
N GLU A 108 17.41 5.92 -19.12
CA GLU A 108 17.05 7.17 -19.80
C GLU A 108 16.56 6.92 -21.24
N GLU A 109 17.26 6.06 -21.99
CA GLU A 109 16.87 5.67 -23.35
C GLU A 109 15.51 4.97 -23.36
N VAL A 110 15.32 3.98 -22.48
CA VAL A 110 14.04 3.24 -22.39
C VAL A 110 12.89 4.17 -21.98
N MET A 111 13.08 5.03 -21.00
CA MET A 111 12.06 6.00 -20.56
C MET A 111 11.69 6.99 -21.67
N SER A 112 12.67 7.46 -22.45
CA SER A 112 12.42 8.34 -23.61
C SER A 112 11.55 7.69 -24.69
N ARG A 113 11.59 6.35 -24.78
CA ARG A 113 10.75 5.56 -25.70
C ARG A 113 9.37 5.28 -25.09
N ILE A 114 9.29 5.04 -23.78
CA ILE A 114 8.03 4.76 -23.09
C ILE A 114 7.12 5.99 -23.03
N GLU A 115 7.67 7.17 -22.72
CA GLU A 115 6.89 8.40 -22.49
C GLU A 115 5.90 8.73 -23.63
N PRO A 116 6.32 8.82 -24.91
CA PRO A 116 5.39 9.15 -25.99
C PRO A 116 4.32 8.05 -26.21
N LEU A 117 4.68 6.78 -26.00
CA LEU A 117 3.76 5.66 -26.19
C LEU A 117 2.70 5.60 -25.09
N ILE A 118 3.11 5.78 -23.83
CA ILE A 118 2.18 5.88 -22.71
C ILE A 118 1.27 7.09 -22.88
N LEU A 119 1.82 8.26 -23.22
CA LEU A 119 1.01 9.46 -23.43
C LEU A 119 -0.05 9.25 -24.52
N ALA A 120 0.32 8.64 -25.65
CA ALA A 120 -0.62 8.31 -26.71
C ALA A 120 -1.69 7.32 -26.25
N LYS A 121 -1.30 6.26 -25.53
CA LYS A 121 -2.21 5.23 -25.02
C LYS A 121 -3.17 5.78 -23.97
N VAL A 122 -2.67 6.61 -23.04
CA VAL A 122 -3.48 7.30 -22.03
C VAL A 122 -4.53 8.19 -22.69
N LYS A 123 -4.13 9.03 -23.66
CA LYS A 123 -5.06 9.88 -24.42
C LYS A 123 -6.12 9.06 -25.14
N SER A 124 -5.79 7.87 -25.64
CA SER A 124 -6.75 6.98 -26.29
C SER A 124 -7.70 6.28 -25.30
N LEU A 125 -7.22 5.88 -24.12
CA LEU A 125 -8.00 5.09 -23.16
C LEU A 125 -8.89 5.93 -22.27
N ILE A 126 -8.38 7.08 -21.84
CA ILE A 126 -9.00 7.92 -20.82
C ILE A 126 -8.90 9.42 -21.19
N PRO A 127 -9.36 9.83 -22.39
CA PRO A 127 -9.15 11.18 -22.94
C PRO A 127 -9.63 12.31 -22.03
N GLU A 128 -10.71 12.10 -21.28
CA GLU A 128 -11.32 13.10 -20.40
C GLU A 128 -10.88 12.96 -18.93
N ALA A 129 -10.16 11.89 -18.60
CA ALA A 129 -9.82 11.57 -17.21
C ALA A 129 -8.32 11.75 -16.90
N TRP A 130 -7.43 11.81 -17.89
CA TRP A 130 -6.00 12.02 -17.66
C TRP A 130 -5.63 13.49 -17.47
N ARG A 131 -4.55 13.76 -16.73
CA ARG A 131 -4.01 15.10 -16.46
C ARG A 131 -2.57 15.23 -16.94
N SER A 132 -1.71 14.29 -16.57
CA SER A 132 -0.32 14.28 -17.00
C SER A 132 0.29 12.88 -16.91
N VAL A 133 1.38 12.68 -17.64
CA VAL A 133 2.27 11.53 -17.53
C VAL A 133 3.62 12.05 -17.05
N THR A 134 4.21 11.38 -16.06
CA THR A 134 5.53 11.74 -15.53
C THR A 134 6.25 10.49 -15.02
N ALA A 135 7.45 10.65 -14.48
CA ALA A 135 8.23 9.56 -13.92
C ALA A 135 8.87 9.95 -12.60
N HIS A 136 8.98 8.99 -11.67
CA HIS A 136 9.75 9.13 -10.44
C HIS A 136 10.60 7.87 -10.20
N GLY A 137 11.53 7.96 -9.26
CA GLY A 137 12.12 6.77 -8.65
C GLY A 137 11.29 6.35 -7.44
N ARG A 138 10.91 5.08 -7.36
CA ARG A 138 10.41 4.46 -6.12
C ARG A 138 11.55 3.79 -5.40
N GLN A 139 11.67 4.09 -4.12
CA GLN A 139 12.74 3.55 -3.29
C GLN A 139 12.20 3.19 -1.90
N PRO A 140 12.58 2.04 -1.32
CA PRO A 140 12.24 1.72 0.07
C PRO A 140 12.72 2.83 1.00
N LEU A 141 11.91 3.20 2.00
CA LEU A 141 12.24 4.26 2.95
C LEU A 141 13.61 4.09 3.61
N ASN A 142 14.00 2.84 3.86
CA ASN A 142 15.25 2.49 4.55
C ASN A 142 16.46 2.33 3.61
N ALA A 143 16.28 2.47 2.30
CA ALA A 143 17.38 2.30 1.36
C ALA A 143 18.29 3.55 1.34
N PRO A 144 19.62 3.38 1.14
CA PRO A 144 20.55 4.50 1.11
C PRO A 144 20.19 5.51 0.01
N ARG A 145 20.25 6.80 0.32
CA ARG A 145 20.01 7.85 -0.68
C ARG A 145 21.00 7.72 -1.83
N GLY A 146 20.50 7.66 -3.05
CA GLY A 146 21.35 7.51 -4.25
C GLY A 146 21.64 6.05 -4.65
N ASP A 147 21.11 5.07 -3.91
CA ASP A 147 21.18 3.66 -4.34
C ASP A 147 20.31 3.41 -5.56
N LYS A 148 20.97 3.27 -6.71
CA LYS A 148 20.31 3.01 -8.00
C LYS A 148 19.61 1.65 -8.05
N GLY A 149 20.14 0.64 -7.37
CA GLY A 149 19.56 -0.70 -7.38
C GLY A 149 18.19 -0.75 -6.69
N SER A 150 18.01 0.12 -5.69
CA SER A 150 16.75 0.27 -4.96
C SER A 150 15.84 1.35 -5.55
N ASN A 151 16.27 2.11 -6.56
CA ASN A 151 15.51 3.18 -7.18
C ASN A 151 14.81 2.67 -8.45
N ILE A 152 13.61 2.13 -8.30
CA ILE A 152 12.84 1.58 -9.42
C ILE A 152 12.22 2.74 -10.21
N PRO A 153 12.60 2.95 -11.49
CA PRO A 153 11.95 3.93 -12.34
C PRO A 153 10.47 3.57 -12.49
N THR A 154 9.60 4.54 -12.27
CA THR A 154 8.15 4.32 -12.29
C THR A 154 7.47 5.40 -13.11
N VAL A 155 6.69 4.98 -14.10
CA VAL A 155 5.81 5.86 -14.86
C VAL A 155 4.55 6.12 -14.05
N ILE A 156 4.21 7.40 -13.88
CA ILE A 156 2.97 7.82 -13.22
C ILE A 156 2.02 8.40 -14.25
N VAL A 157 0.77 7.95 -14.22
CA VAL A 157 -0.33 8.59 -14.95
C VAL A 157 -1.25 9.30 -13.95
N LEU A 158 -1.16 10.63 -13.89
CA LEU A 158 -2.04 11.43 -13.06
C LEU A 158 -3.40 11.59 -13.73
N VAL A 159 -4.46 11.36 -12.97
CA VAL A 159 -5.86 11.48 -13.41
C VAL A 159 -6.59 12.60 -12.67
N HIS A 160 -7.66 13.12 -13.27
CA HIS A 160 -8.55 14.08 -12.62
C HIS A 160 -9.18 13.49 -11.36
N MET A 161 -9.32 14.32 -10.32
CA MET A 161 -10.03 13.94 -9.10
C MET A 161 -11.47 13.52 -9.42
N GLY A 162 -11.89 12.39 -8.87
CA GLY A 162 -13.24 11.86 -9.08
C GLY A 162 -13.47 11.19 -10.44
N ALA A 163 -12.42 11.06 -11.27
CA ALA A 163 -12.51 10.30 -12.52
C ALA A 163 -13.00 8.87 -12.26
N LYS A 164 -13.83 8.36 -13.18
CA LYS A 164 -14.35 6.99 -13.16
C LYS A 164 -13.96 6.30 -14.45
N SER A 165 -13.42 5.09 -14.33
CA SER A 165 -13.06 4.24 -15.47
C SER A 165 -13.01 2.77 -15.01
N VAL A 166 -12.78 1.85 -15.96
CA VAL A 166 -12.46 0.45 -15.66
C VAL A 166 -10.97 0.36 -15.36
N TRP A 167 -10.56 0.82 -14.17
CA TRP A 167 -9.14 1.05 -13.84
C TRP A 167 -8.24 -0.16 -14.03
N GLY A 168 -8.70 -1.38 -13.71
CA GLY A 168 -7.93 -2.60 -13.98
C GLY A 168 -7.60 -2.80 -15.46
N LEU A 169 -8.56 -2.55 -16.37
CA LEU A 169 -8.33 -2.62 -17.81
C LEU A 169 -7.37 -1.53 -18.29
N VAL A 170 -7.51 -0.31 -17.75
CA VAL A 170 -6.62 0.81 -18.09
C VAL A 170 -5.19 0.51 -17.66
N GLU A 171 -4.99 0.06 -16.42
CA GLU A 171 -3.70 -0.34 -15.88
C GLU A 171 -3.07 -1.47 -16.69
N ASP A 172 -3.83 -2.53 -17.01
CA ASP A 172 -3.34 -3.66 -17.81
C ASP A 172 -2.87 -3.22 -19.21
N GLN A 173 -3.64 -2.34 -19.87
CA GLN A 173 -3.27 -1.89 -21.21
C GLN A 173 -2.06 -0.94 -21.22
N LEU A 174 -1.90 -0.12 -20.19
CA LEU A 174 -0.74 0.75 -20.04
C LEU A 174 0.50 -0.04 -19.61
N ARG A 175 0.32 -1.06 -18.76
CA ARG A 175 1.40 -1.96 -18.32
C ARG A 175 2.05 -2.65 -19.51
N ARG A 176 1.24 -3.16 -20.46
CA ARG A 176 1.75 -3.76 -21.71
C ARG A 176 2.65 -2.82 -22.50
N VAL A 177 2.31 -1.53 -22.56
CA VAL A 177 3.15 -0.53 -23.26
C VAL A 177 4.51 -0.38 -22.57
N VAL A 178 4.56 -0.42 -21.24
CA VAL A 178 5.82 -0.41 -20.49
C VAL A 178 6.60 -1.71 -20.76
N GLU A 179 5.94 -2.86 -20.64
CA GLU A 179 6.54 -4.19 -20.83
C GLU A 179 7.11 -4.38 -22.23
N ASP A 180 6.43 -3.90 -23.28
CA ASP A 180 6.84 -4.03 -24.69
C ASP A 180 8.15 -3.27 -25.00
N VAL A 181 8.51 -2.27 -24.19
CA VAL A 181 9.69 -1.42 -24.39
C VAL A 181 10.78 -1.72 -23.37
N THR A 182 10.41 -2.25 -22.20
CA THR A 182 11.34 -2.54 -21.11
C THR A 182 12.24 -3.72 -21.49
N LEU A 183 13.55 -3.55 -21.29
CA LEU A 183 14.53 -4.61 -21.52
C LEU A 183 14.38 -5.70 -20.44
N SER A 184 14.68 -6.96 -20.78
CA SER A 184 14.49 -8.10 -19.87
C SER A 184 15.29 -8.04 -18.56
N ASN A 185 16.32 -7.20 -18.50
CA ASN A 185 17.16 -6.96 -17.33
C ASN A 185 16.79 -5.67 -16.56
N MET A 186 15.71 -5.00 -16.95
CA MET A 186 15.24 -3.77 -16.31
C MET A 186 13.90 -3.98 -15.63
N ASN A 187 13.67 -3.21 -14.57
CA ASN A 187 12.40 -3.15 -13.89
C ASN A 187 11.87 -1.72 -13.97
N ILE A 188 10.83 -1.49 -14.77
CA ILE A 188 10.13 -0.21 -14.85
C ILE A 188 8.69 -0.46 -14.40
N SER A 189 8.26 0.28 -13.38
CA SER A 189 6.92 0.17 -12.83
C SER A 189 5.94 1.17 -13.46
N LEU A 190 4.65 0.91 -13.31
CA LEU A 190 3.57 1.81 -13.71
C LEU A 190 2.63 2.05 -12.52
N GLU A 191 2.21 3.30 -12.33
CA GLU A 191 1.24 3.67 -11.31
C GLU A 191 0.16 4.62 -11.85
N ILE A 192 -1.09 4.36 -11.48
CA ILE A 192 -2.21 5.31 -11.60
C ILE A 192 -2.66 5.68 -10.18
N PRO A 193 -2.12 6.74 -9.58
CA PRO A 193 -2.47 7.12 -8.22
C PRO A 193 -3.92 7.61 -8.16
N PRO A 194 -4.65 7.33 -7.06
CA PRO A 194 -5.95 7.94 -6.84
C PRO A 194 -5.75 9.46 -6.74
N GLY A 195 -6.59 10.23 -7.43
CA GLY A 195 -6.41 11.67 -7.71
C GLY A 195 -6.24 12.62 -6.51
N ASN A 196 -6.13 12.12 -5.28
CA ASN A 196 -5.81 12.90 -4.09
C ASN A 196 -4.29 13.16 -3.99
N PHE A 197 -3.76 14.02 -4.86
CA PHE A 197 -2.58 14.80 -4.50
C PHE A 197 -3.06 16.18 -4.08
N VAL A 198 -3.17 16.38 -2.77
CA VAL A 198 -3.19 17.72 -2.21
C VAL A 198 -1.72 18.16 -2.21
N GLY A 199 -1.40 19.11 -3.09
CA GLY A 199 -0.11 19.82 -3.04
C GLY A 199 -0.04 20.77 -1.86
#